data_AF-A0A1G3A8H0-F1
#
_entry.id   AF-A0A1G3A8H0-F1
#
_cell.length_a   1.000
_cell.length_b   1.000
_cell.length_c   1.000
_cell.angle_alpha   90.00
_cell.angle_beta   90.00
_cell.angle_gamma   90.00
#
_symmetry.space_group_name_H-M   'P 1'
#
loop_
_entity.id
_entity.type
_entity.pdbx_description
1 polymer ?
#
loop_
_entity_poly.entity_id
_entity_poly.type
_entity_poly.pdbx_seq_one_letter_code
_entity_poly.pdbx_strand_id
1 'polypeptide(L)'
;MAQGLAVTFELLAETRNEAAVAVLIPALDSADPSIREQALQAIMRRRSPAGLRAVLSRLHEWDDRSREIIGRYRGRMASVLRDAVVGKDHQLFFNACQAIVGFREYDLTAALVTAAEDETNPNADQAAATIVALAARLYDEVVGPRDYRERRDPQLVRQHVVTTLEGSLKRYPQHKRRAVVEAFLLLAGRENAVLKQILHDPHHPCYLPVVDVLIHCVQDGIQRLALSFLDDPHAPSAALSVWAHRRDVAFVRRLLDKVSGGIHDIMAHNLKRVESIGWLRDNPSLIDQLDDTQQSSLVQLVMASGMKRLEAFKTVEYLICYGTDGGRRTACAALAEFSGADANRLAEQALDDPNPQVQAAAVGQLRQRGLPGAMTRLIELVDSPHPAVSAAARAQLSEFSLERYLAAFDGLDDQVRVSTGALVRKVDPEALPGLAAEMAAPARSRRLRAVAAAQALHAIAELEPSLLTLLIDEDHMVRTEAARALADCDTPTVRAALREALADRSVAVQLAVKRSLDQLGRSRPTHPVPSAAMTDPTH
;
A
#
# COMPACT_ATOMS: atom_id res chain seq x y z
N MET A 1 -54.94 34.68 -12.67
CA MET A 1 -53.94 35.77 -12.53
C MET A 1 -52.52 35.34 -12.89
N ALA A 2 -52.04 34.15 -12.48
CA ALA A 2 -50.68 33.69 -12.77
C ALA A 2 -50.27 33.67 -14.26
N GLN A 3 -51.17 33.31 -15.19
CA GLN A 3 -50.90 33.34 -16.64
C GLN A 3 -50.69 34.76 -17.19
N GLY A 4 -51.40 35.77 -16.67
CA GLY A 4 -51.26 37.15 -17.15
C GLY A 4 -49.93 37.78 -16.76
N LEU A 5 -49.45 37.50 -15.54
CA LEU A 5 -48.12 37.92 -15.08
C LEU A 5 -47.01 37.26 -15.92
N ALA A 6 -47.11 35.94 -16.16
CA ALA A 6 -46.13 35.22 -16.97
C ALA A 6 -46.00 35.80 -18.38
N VAL A 7 -47.13 36.05 -19.06
CA VAL A 7 -47.16 36.67 -20.40
C VAL A 7 -46.58 38.09 -20.37
N THR A 8 -46.83 38.85 -19.30
CA THR A 8 -46.29 40.20 -19.14
C THR A 8 -44.77 40.18 -19.02
N PHE A 9 -44.21 39.30 -18.18
CA PHE A 9 -42.76 39.18 -18.01
C PHE A 9 -42.07 38.59 -19.24
N GLU A 10 -42.74 37.71 -19.99
CA GLU A 10 -42.26 37.21 -21.28
C GLU A 10 -42.16 38.33 -22.31
N LEU A 11 -43.21 39.16 -22.45
CA LEU A 11 -43.17 40.34 -23.31
C LEU A 11 -42.09 41.33 -22.88
N LEU A 12 -41.96 41.59 -21.58
CA LEU A 12 -40.91 42.45 -21.03
C LEU A 12 -39.51 41.86 -21.26
N ALA A 13 -39.36 40.53 -21.34
CA ALA A 13 -38.08 39.89 -21.64
C ALA A 13 -37.67 40.02 -23.11
N GLU A 14 -38.63 40.05 -24.04
CA GLU A 14 -38.38 40.02 -25.49
C GLU A 14 -38.41 41.38 -26.18
N THR A 15 -39.09 42.37 -25.59
CA THR A 15 -39.25 43.69 -26.21
C THR A 15 -37.92 44.41 -26.44
N ARG A 16 -37.79 45.09 -27.58
CA ARG A 16 -36.61 45.92 -27.90
C ARG A 16 -36.59 47.25 -27.15
N ASN A 17 -37.66 47.61 -26.44
CA ASN A 17 -37.74 48.86 -25.70
C ASN A 17 -36.97 48.78 -24.38
N GLU A 18 -35.93 49.61 -24.21
CA GLU A 18 -35.11 49.67 -22.99
C GLU A 18 -35.88 50.16 -21.76
N ALA A 19 -37.01 50.85 -21.92
CA ALA A 19 -37.88 51.23 -20.81
C ALA A 19 -38.40 50.01 -20.02
N ALA A 20 -38.42 48.82 -20.63
CA ALA A 20 -38.75 47.58 -19.93
C ALA A 20 -37.80 47.32 -18.75
N VAL A 21 -36.51 47.70 -18.86
CA VAL A 21 -35.52 47.52 -17.78
C VAL A 21 -35.87 48.39 -16.57
N ALA A 22 -36.37 49.61 -16.80
CA ALA A 22 -36.80 50.52 -15.74
C ALA A 22 -38.03 50.00 -14.95
N VAL A 23 -38.85 49.15 -15.57
CA VAL A 23 -39.98 48.48 -14.91
C VAL A 23 -39.52 47.20 -14.20
N LEU A 24 -38.59 46.46 -14.79
CA LEU A 24 -38.09 45.19 -14.25
C LEU A 24 -37.20 45.37 -13.01
N ILE A 25 -36.41 46.45 -12.91
CA ILE A 25 -35.51 46.67 -11.77
C ILE A 25 -36.30 46.82 -10.45
N PRO A 26 -37.31 47.71 -10.32
CA PRO A 26 -38.10 47.79 -9.09
C PRO A 26 -38.88 46.51 -8.78
N ALA A 27 -39.25 45.73 -9.81
CA ALA A 27 -39.94 44.45 -9.61
C ALA A 27 -39.06 43.39 -8.90
N LEU A 28 -37.73 43.56 -8.88
CA LEU A 28 -36.82 42.74 -8.08
C LEU A 28 -37.04 42.91 -6.57
N ASP A 29 -37.53 44.08 -6.15
CA ASP A 29 -37.75 44.43 -4.74
C ASP A 29 -39.20 44.13 -4.28
N SER A 30 -40.00 43.49 -5.14
CA SER A 30 -41.41 43.15 -4.84
C SER A 30 -41.51 42.23 -3.62
N ALA A 31 -42.52 42.43 -2.77
CA ALA A 31 -42.82 41.52 -1.66
C ALA A 31 -43.26 40.12 -2.14
N ASP A 32 -43.84 40.02 -3.35
CA ASP A 32 -44.29 38.76 -3.95
C ASP A 32 -43.12 37.98 -4.59
N PRO A 33 -42.79 36.77 -4.08
CA PRO A 33 -41.73 35.93 -4.64
C PRO A 33 -41.92 35.58 -6.13
N SER A 34 -43.16 35.42 -6.60
CA SER A 34 -43.44 35.07 -8.00
C SER A 34 -43.07 36.21 -8.95
N ILE A 35 -43.32 37.45 -8.53
CA ILE A 35 -42.97 38.65 -9.29
C ILE A 35 -41.45 38.81 -9.32
N ARG A 36 -40.76 38.64 -8.17
CA ARG A 36 -39.29 38.71 -8.12
C ARG A 36 -38.63 37.68 -9.01
N GLU A 37 -39.10 36.43 -8.98
CA GLU A 37 -38.56 35.34 -9.78
C GLU A 37 -38.73 35.60 -11.28
N GLN A 38 -39.92 36.04 -11.71
CA GLN A 38 -40.19 36.34 -13.12
C GLN A 38 -39.41 37.58 -13.60
N ALA A 39 -39.28 38.60 -12.75
CA ALA A 39 -38.46 39.78 -13.04
C ALA A 39 -36.97 39.42 -13.19
N LEU A 40 -36.44 38.57 -12.30
CA LEU A 40 -35.09 38.05 -12.40
C LEU A 40 -34.88 37.28 -13.72
N GLN A 41 -35.77 36.34 -14.05
CA GLN A 41 -35.67 35.58 -15.29
C GLN A 41 -35.73 36.49 -16.53
N ALA A 42 -36.62 37.49 -16.54
CA ALA A 42 -36.73 38.45 -17.63
C ALA A 42 -35.44 39.27 -17.80
N ILE A 43 -34.85 39.78 -16.71
CA ILE A 43 -33.58 40.52 -16.75
C ILE A 43 -32.44 39.63 -17.27
N MET A 44 -32.32 38.39 -16.79
CA MET A 44 -31.28 37.44 -17.23
C MET A 44 -31.43 37.02 -18.70
N ARG A 45 -32.67 37.05 -19.24
CA ARG A 45 -32.95 36.85 -20.67
C ARG A 45 -32.52 38.04 -21.51
N ARG A 46 -32.85 39.27 -21.08
CA ARG A 46 -32.55 40.53 -21.79
C ARG A 46 -31.07 40.86 -21.88
N ARG A 47 -30.28 40.52 -20.85
CA ARG A 47 -28.84 40.85 -20.75
C ARG A 47 -28.52 42.36 -20.79
N SER A 48 -29.45 43.21 -20.36
CA SER A 48 -29.19 44.65 -20.25
C SER A 48 -28.15 44.92 -19.15
N PRO A 49 -27.10 45.74 -19.37
CA PRO A 49 -26.09 46.03 -18.36
C PRO A 49 -26.66 46.59 -17.05
N ALA A 50 -27.63 47.51 -17.15
CA ALA A 50 -28.28 48.13 -15.99
C ALA A 50 -29.05 47.10 -15.14
N GLY A 51 -29.84 46.24 -15.78
CA GLY A 51 -30.58 45.16 -15.10
C GLY A 51 -29.64 44.13 -14.46
N LEU A 52 -28.59 43.70 -15.16
CA LEU A 52 -27.61 42.75 -14.63
C LEU A 52 -26.84 43.34 -13.44
N ARG A 53 -26.51 44.64 -13.47
CA ARG A 53 -25.90 45.34 -12.33
C ARG A 53 -26.84 45.43 -11.13
N ALA A 54 -28.14 45.67 -11.36
CA ALA A 54 -29.14 45.67 -10.30
C ALA A 54 -29.25 44.29 -9.63
N VAL A 55 -29.24 43.21 -10.42
CA VAL A 55 -29.20 41.82 -9.91
C VAL A 55 -27.95 41.60 -9.06
N LEU A 56 -26.76 41.99 -9.56
CA LEU A 56 -25.50 41.82 -8.84
C LEU A 56 -25.44 42.62 -7.53
N SER A 57 -25.95 43.85 -7.50
CA SER A 57 -25.96 44.69 -6.29
C SER A 57 -26.74 44.06 -5.14
N ARG A 58 -27.74 43.24 -5.45
CA ARG A 58 -28.59 42.56 -4.48
C ARG A 58 -28.12 41.14 -4.16
N LEU A 59 -27.03 40.63 -4.77
CA LEU A 59 -26.66 39.20 -4.72
C LEU A 59 -26.71 38.58 -3.30
N HIS A 60 -26.24 39.34 -2.31
CA HIS A 60 -26.22 38.97 -0.91
C HIS A 60 -27.61 38.74 -0.28
N GLU A 61 -28.66 39.35 -0.81
CA GLU A 61 -30.05 39.29 -0.33
C GLU A 61 -30.86 38.14 -0.97
N TRP A 62 -30.38 37.55 -2.07
CA TRP A 62 -31.13 36.52 -2.79
C TRP A 62 -31.12 35.17 -2.09
N ASP A 63 -32.29 34.52 -2.11
CA ASP A 63 -32.50 33.15 -1.64
C ASP A 63 -31.89 32.10 -2.59
N ASP A 64 -31.80 30.85 -2.12
CA ASP A 64 -31.17 29.75 -2.85
C ASP A 64 -31.81 29.50 -4.22
N ARG A 65 -33.15 29.64 -4.30
CA ARG A 65 -33.89 29.48 -5.56
C ARG A 65 -33.50 30.53 -6.59
N SER A 66 -33.36 31.79 -6.18
CA SER A 66 -32.95 32.85 -7.08
C SER A 66 -31.49 32.72 -7.51
N ARG A 67 -30.61 32.27 -6.61
CA ARG A 67 -29.22 31.92 -6.94
C ARG A 67 -29.15 30.79 -7.96
N GLU A 68 -30.03 29.79 -7.86
CA GLU A 68 -30.14 28.71 -8.84
C GLU A 68 -30.54 29.26 -10.22
N ILE A 69 -31.51 30.17 -10.28
CA ILE A 69 -31.94 30.81 -11.53
C ILE A 69 -30.78 31.58 -12.17
N ILE A 70 -30.05 32.39 -11.41
CA ILE A 70 -28.88 33.11 -11.92
C ILE A 70 -27.84 32.10 -12.44
N GLY A 71 -27.61 31.03 -11.69
CA GLY A 71 -26.70 29.94 -12.05
C GLY A 71 -27.06 29.19 -13.33
N ARG A 72 -28.33 29.18 -13.78
CA ARG A 72 -28.75 28.61 -15.07
C ARG A 72 -28.32 29.46 -16.27
N TYR A 73 -27.99 30.73 -16.04
CA TYR A 73 -27.60 31.70 -17.07
C TYR A 73 -26.09 32.01 -17.05
N ARG A 74 -25.24 31.00 -16.74
CA ARG A 74 -23.77 31.14 -16.69
C ARG A 74 -23.19 31.85 -17.93
N GLY A 75 -22.14 32.64 -17.73
CA GLY A 75 -21.45 33.41 -18.75
C GLY A 75 -22.16 34.71 -19.17
N ARG A 76 -23.45 34.90 -18.86
CA ARG A 76 -24.18 36.12 -19.24
C ARG A 76 -23.85 37.34 -18.37
N MET A 77 -23.33 37.12 -17.17
CA MET A 77 -22.94 38.19 -16.25
C MET A 77 -21.47 38.58 -16.35
N ALA A 78 -20.68 37.91 -17.20
CA ALA A 78 -19.22 38.08 -17.24
C ALA A 78 -18.77 39.53 -17.42
N SER A 79 -19.46 40.32 -18.24
CA SER A 79 -19.16 41.75 -18.43
C SER A 79 -19.38 42.56 -17.16
N VAL A 80 -20.55 42.43 -16.53
CA VAL A 80 -20.90 43.17 -15.31
C VAL A 80 -20.05 42.76 -14.12
N LEU A 81 -19.71 41.48 -14.01
CA LEU A 81 -18.78 40.98 -13.00
C LEU A 81 -17.37 41.56 -13.21
N ARG A 82 -16.90 41.65 -14.45
CA ARG A 82 -15.62 42.30 -14.78
C ARG A 82 -15.63 43.78 -14.39
N ASP A 83 -16.68 44.50 -14.76
CA ASP A 83 -16.82 45.92 -14.43
C ASP A 83 -16.87 46.16 -12.91
N ALA A 84 -17.51 45.26 -12.16
CA ALA A 84 -17.55 45.30 -10.71
C ALA A 84 -16.18 45.02 -10.06
N VAL A 85 -15.41 44.08 -10.61
CA VAL A 85 -14.04 43.77 -10.13
C VAL A 85 -13.07 44.92 -10.41
N VAL A 86 -13.21 45.63 -11.52
CA VAL A 86 -12.39 46.81 -11.86
C VAL A 86 -12.87 48.07 -11.14
N GLY A 87 -14.13 48.09 -10.69
CA GLY A 87 -14.75 49.21 -10.00
C GLY A 87 -14.23 49.45 -8.58
N LYS A 88 -14.55 50.63 -8.04
CA LYS A 88 -14.18 51.04 -6.66
C LYS A 88 -15.27 50.78 -5.61
N ASP A 89 -16.43 50.26 -6.03
CA ASP A 89 -17.56 49.98 -5.13
C ASP A 89 -17.32 48.68 -4.37
N HIS A 90 -17.09 48.78 -3.06
CA HIS A 90 -16.74 47.65 -2.20
C HIS A 90 -17.85 46.59 -2.13
N GLN A 91 -19.11 46.98 -1.99
CA GLN A 91 -20.22 46.03 -1.88
C GLN A 91 -20.45 45.31 -3.21
N LEU A 92 -20.39 46.05 -4.31
CA LEU A 92 -20.55 45.47 -5.64
C LEU A 92 -19.39 44.52 -5.98
N PHE A 93 -18.16 44.88 -5.58
CA PHE A 93 -16.98 44.01 -5.70
C PHE A 93 -17.15 42.72 -4.90
N PHE A 94 -17.57 42.81 -3.64
CA PHE A 94 -17.78 41.64 -2.78
C PHE A 94 -18.84 40.69 -3.36
N ASN A 95 -19.97 41.23 -3.82
CA ASN A 95 -20.99 40.45 -4.51
C ASN A 95 -20.44 39.82 -5.80
N ALA A 96 -19.62 40.55 -6.56
CA ALA A 96 -18.96 40.01 -7.76
C ALA A 96 -18.06 38.83 -7.43
N CYS A 97 -17.22 38.93 -6.39
CA CYS A 97 -16.38 37.82 -5.93
C CYS A 97 -17.20 36.57 -5.56
N GLN A 98 -18.31 36.73 -4.83
CA GLN A 98 -19.20 35.63 -4.50
C GLN A 98 -19.83 34.99 -5.74
N ALA A 99 -20.31 35.81 -6.68
CA ALA A 99 -20.85 35.34 -7.95
C ALA A 99 -19.80 34.62 -8.80
N ILE A 100 -18.57 35.12 -8.86
CA ILE A 100 -17.49 34.51 -9.65
C ILE A 100 -17.20 33.09 -9.16
N VAL A 101 -17.07 32.88 -7.84
CA VAL A 101 -16.83 31.55 -7.26
C VAL A 101 -18.07 30.67 -7.40
N GLY A 102 -19.26 31.20 -7.07
CA GLY A 102 -20.52 30.45 -7.09
C GLY A 102 -20.92 29.98 -8.50
N PHE A 103 -20.71 30.81 -9.51
CA PHE A 103 -21.05 30.52 -10.91
C PHE A 103 -19.87 29.96 -11.72
N ARG A 104 -18.70 29.77 -11.09
CA ARG A 104 -17.51 29.17 -11.71
C ARG A 104 -17.04 29.96 -12.95
N GLU A 105 -16.96 31.28 -12.80
CA GLU A 105 -16.57 32.20 -13.90
C GLU A 105 -15.04 32.32 -13.99
N TYR A 106 -14.40 31.26 -14.45
CA TYR A 106 -12.95 31.15 -14.56
C TYR A 106 -12.31 32.18 -15.50
N ASP A 107 -13.05 32.67 -16.49
CA ASP A 107 -12.61 33.69 -17.46
C ASP A 107 -12.27 35.04 -16.79
N LEU A 108 -12.70 35.25 -15.54
CA LEU A 108 -12.45 36.46 -14.76
C LEU A 108 -11.19 36.38 -13.90
N THR A 109 -10.47 35.26 -13.93
CA THR A 109 -9.18 35.10 -13.22
C THR A 109 -8.22 36.25 -13.54
N ALA A 110 -8.07 36.64 -14.81
CA ALA A 110 -7.16 37.71 -15.20
C ALA A 110 -7.55 39.07 -14.57
N ALA A 111 -8.85 39.38 -14.48
CA ALA A 111 -9.33 40.62 -13.86
C ALA A 111 -9.08 40.61 -12.34
N LEU A 112 -9.31 39.47 -11.68
CA LEU A 112 -9.03 39.30 -10.26
C LEU A 112 -7.53 39.40 -9.96
N VAL A 113 -6.68 38.83 -10.82
CA VAL A 113 -5.21 38.94 -10.70
C VAL A 113 -4.79 40.41 -10.79
N THR A 114 -5.25 41.16 -11.79
CA THR A 114 -4.95 42.60 -11.88
C THR A 114 -5.42 43.36 -10.63
N ALA A 115 -6.63 43.05 -10.14
CA ALA A 115 -7.16 43.68 -8.93
C ALA A 115 -6.38 43.32 -7.65
N ALA A 116 -5.80 42.11 -7.56
CA ALA A 116 -4.97 41.66 -6.43
C ALA A 116 -3.54 42.22 -6.48
N GLU A 117 -2.99 42.41 -7.69
CA GLU A 117 -1.65 42.97 -7.92
C GLU A 117 -1.58 44.47 -7.60
N ASP A 118 -2.70 45.19 -7.76
CA ASP A 118 -2.78 46.63 -7.48
C ASP A 118 -2.79 46.91 -5.96
N GLU A 119 -1.67 47.44 -5.45
CA GLU A 119 -1.52 47.83 -4.04
C GLU A 119 -2.45 48.99 -3.64
N THR A 120 -2.91 49.80 -4.60
CA THR A 120 -3.81 50.94 -4.34
C THR A 120 -5.27 50.50 -4.27
N ASN A 121 -5.58 49.27 -4.67
CA ASN A 121 -6.94 48.75 -4.64
C ASN A 121 -7.32 48.32 -3.22
N PRO A 122 -8.34 48.96 -2.59
CA PRO A 122 -8.79 48.59 -1.25
C PRO A 122 -9.34 47.16 -1.16
N ASN A 123 -9.70 46.56 -2.31
CA ASN A 123 -10.27 45.22 -2.40
C ASN A 123 -9.23 44.16 -2.80
N ALA A 124 -7.95 44.48 -2.85
CA ALA A 124 -6.90 43.58 -3.33
C ALA A 124 -6.84 42.26 -2.55
N ASP A 125 -6.99 42.29 -1.22
CA ASP A 125 -6.99 41.10 -0.38
C ASP A 125 -8.20 40.20 -0.64
N GLN A 126 -9.37 40.80 -0.87
CA GLN A 126 -10.58 40.07 -1.24
C GLN A 126 -10.45 39.45 -2.64
N ALA A 127 -9.85 40.17 -3.60
CA ALA A 127 -9.54 39.63 -4.92
C ALA A 127 -8.61 38.41 -4.79
N ALA A 128 -7.53 38.54 -4.01
CA ALA A 128 -6.57 37.48 -3.74
C ALA A 128 -7.23 36.22 -3.13
N ALA A 129 -8.09 36.39 -2.11
CA ALA A 129 -8.85 35.28 -1.52
C ALA A 129 -9.81 34.63 -2.53
N THR A 130 -10.42 35.43 -3.41
CA THR A 130 -11.33 34.96 -4.46
C THR A 130 -10.58 34.11 -5.50
N ILE A 131 -9.35 34.47 -5.86
CA ILE A 131 -8.51 33.68 -6.76
C ILE A 131 -8.26 32.27 -6.18
N VAL A 132 -7.91 32.17 -4.89
CA VAL A 132 -7.68 30.88 -4.22
C VAL A 132 -8.97 30.06 -4.17
N ALA A 133 -10.10 30.66 -3.78
CA ALA A 133 -11.38 29.97 -3.73
C ALA A 133 -11.83 29.46 -5.11
N LEU A 134 -11.62 30.26 -6.16
CA LEU A 134 -11.91 29.88 -7.53
C LEU A 134 -10.99 28.75 -8.03
N ALA A 135 -9.69 28.80 -7.68
CA ALA A 135 -8.74 27.75 -7.99
C ALA A 135 -9.08 26.43 -7.29
N ALA A 136 -9.50 26.47 -6.02
CA ALA A 136 -9.96 25.29 -5.29
C ALA A 136 -11.19 24.64 -5.96
N ARG A 137 -12.18 25.44 -6.38
CA ARG A 137 -13.34 24.93 -7.13
C ARG A 137 -12.94 24.27 -8.44
N LEU A 138 -12.03 24.88 -9.18
CA LEU A 138 -11.52 24.31 -10.43
C LEU A 138 -10.74 23.02 -10.18
N TYR A 139 -9.96 22.95 -9.10
CA TYR A 139 -9.25 21.74 -8.71
C TYR A 139 -10.22 20.58 -8.42
N ASP A 140 -11.28 20.84 -7.66
CA ASP A 140 -12.31 19.84 -7.34
C ASP A 140 -13.01 19.33 -8.61
N GLU A 141 -13.28 20.19 -9.60
CA GLU A 141 -13.86 19.81 -10.89
C GLU A 141 -12.90 18.98 -11.76
N VAL A 142 -11.61 19.28 -11.67
CA VAL A 142 -10.56 18.57 -12.43
C VAL A 142 -10.32 17.17 -11.87
N VAL A 143 -10.38 17.01 -10.54
CA VAL A 143 -10.16 15.72 -9.86
C VAL A 143 -11.45 14.89 -9.76
N GLY A 144 -12.60 15.55 -9.69
CA GLY A 144 -13.91 14.91 -9.59
C GLY A 144 -14.35 14.18 -10.85
N PRO A 145 -15.43 13.38 -10.77
CA PRO A 145 -15.99 12.69 -11.92
C PRO A 145 -16.46 13.69 -12.97
N ARG A 146 -16.16 13.40 -14.24
CA ARG A 146 -16.49 14.31 -15.35
C ARG A 146 -17.99 14.40 -15.55
N ASP A 147 -18.56 15.59 -15.40
CA ASP A 147 -19.92 15.88 -15.84
C ASP A 147 -19.94 16.20 -17.34
N TYR A 148 -20.32 15.20 -18.15
CA TYR A 148 -20.42 15.33 -19.61
C TYR A 148 -21.56 16.26 -20.06
N ARG A 149 -22.44 16.71 -19.16
CA ARG A 149 -23.46 17.73 -19.47
C ARG A 149 -22.85 19.12 -19.57
N GLU A 150 -21.71 19.36 -18.92
CA GLU A 150 -20.99 20.62 -19.00
C GLU A 150 -20.09 20.65 -20.24
N ARG A 151 -20.36 21.59 -21.15
CA ARG A 151 -19.62 21.75 -22.42
C ARG A 151 -18.18 22.26 -22.25
N ARG A 152 -17.84 22.86 -21.10
CA ARG A 152 -16.49 23.36 -20.80
C ARG A 152 -15.64 22.20 -20.30
N ASP A 153 -14.43 22.03 -20.85
CA ASP A 153 -13.44 21.07 -20.35
C ASP A 153 -12.61 21.69 -19.20
N PRO A 154 -12.73 21.18 -17.96
CA PRO A 154 -11.99 21.67 -16.81
C PRO A 154 -10.48 21.62 -16.99
N GLN A 155 -9.96 20.68 -17.79
CA GLN A 155 -8.52 20.61 -18.06
C GLN A 155 -8.06 21.77 -18.95
N LEU A 156 -8.84 22.12 -19.98
CA LEU A 156 -8.55 23.29 -20.82
C LEU A 156 -8.68 24.59 -20.03
N VAL A 157 -9.70 24.70 -19.17
CA VAL A 157 -9.87 25.85 -18.28
C VAL A 157 -8.70 25.96 -17.31
N ARG A 158 -8.29 24.84 -16.69
CA ARG A 158 -7.12 24.76 -15.82
C ARG A 158 -5.86 25.26 -16.54
N GLN A 159 -5.61 24.82 -17.76
CA GLN A 159 -4.46 25.28 -18.54
C GLN A 159 -4.48 26.81 -18.72
N HIS A 160 -5.63 27.39 -19.07
CA HIS A 160 -5.77 28.83 -19.24
C HIS A 160 -5.55 29.63 -17.95
N VAL A 161 -6.14 29.15 -16.84
CA VAL A 161 -5.99 29.77 -15.51
C VAL A 161 -4.53 29.68 -15.04
N VAL A 162 -3.88 28.53 -15.21
CA VAL A 162 -2.46 28.34 -14.88
C VAL A 162 -1.59 29.32 -15.66
N THR A 163 -1.77 29.47 -16.98
CA THR A 163 -1.01 30.44 -17.79
C THR A 163 -1.20 31.88 -17.31
N THR A 164 -2.40 32.23 -16.85
CA THR A 164 -2.67 33.56 -16.28
C THR A 164 -1.89 33.77 -14.98
N LEU A 165 -1.89 32.78 -14.09
CA LEU A 165 -1.17 32.81 -12.81
C LEU A 165 0.35 32.80 -13.02
N GLU A 166 0.88 32.05 -13.99
CA GLU A 166 2.30 32.09 -14.40
C GLU A 166 2.73 33.51 -14.79
N GLY A 167 1.87 34.23 -15.52
CA GLY A 167 2.10 35.63 -15.86
C GLY A 167 2.23 36.52 -14.62
N SER A 168 1.41 36.27 -13.59
CA SER A 168 1.46 36.98 -12.31
C SER A 168 2.71 36.65 -11.50
N LEU A 169 3.13 35.38 -11.47
CA LEU A 169 4.35 34.96 -10.75
C LEU A 169 5.61 35.66 -11.26
N LYS A 170 5.70 36.00 -12.54
CA LYS A 170 6.81 36.81 -13.08
C LYS A 170 6.88 38.21 -12.45
N ARG A 171 5.74 38.74 -12.00
CA ARG A 171 5.57 40.03 -11.33
C ARG A 171 5.55 39.93 -9.80
N TYR A 172 5.76 38.74 -9.24
CA TYR A 172 5.77 38.52 -7.79
C TYR A 172 6.65 39.47 -6.99
N PRO A 173 7.86 39.88 -7.44
CA PRO A 173 8.68 40.83 -6.69
C PRO A 173 7.99 42.17 -6.40
N GLN A 174 7.05 42.58 -7.25
CA GLN A 174 6.30 43.82 -7.09
C GLN A 174 5.18 43.65 -6.05
N HIS A 175 4.25 42.71 -6.27
CA HIS A 175 3.02 42.63 -5.47
C HIS A 175 3.11 41.71 -4.23
N LYS A 176 4.08 40.78 -4.20
CA LYS A 176 4.34 39.84 -3.08
C LYS A 176 3.10 39.12 -2.52
N ARG A 177 2.13 38.81 -3.38
CA ARG A 177 0.84 38.20 -2.98
C ARG A 177 0.97 36.68 -2.88
N ARG A 178 1.05 36.15 -1.67
CA ARG A 178 1.10 34.69 -1.39
C ARG A 178 -0.09 33.91 -1.97
N ALA A 179 -1.29 34.49 -1.94
CA ALA A 179 -2.51 33.84 -2.44
C ALA A 179 -2.43 33.45 -3.92
N VAL A 180 -1.72 34.23 -4.74
CA VAL A 180 -1.50 33.90 -6.17
C VAL A 180 -0.63 32.65 -6.31
N VAL A 181 0.39 32.51 -5.45
CA VAL A 181 1.26 31.33 -5.39
C VAL A 181 0.47 30.10 -4.98
N GLU A 182 -0.41 30.22 -3.97
CA GLU A 182 -1.28 29.14 -3.51
C GLU A 182 -2.24 28.66 -4.61
N ALA A 183 -2.94 29.60 -5.27
CA ALA A 183 -3.84 29.28 -6.38
C ALA A 183 -3.09 28.63 -7.55
N PHE A 184 -1.87 29.10 -7.85
CA PHE A 184 -1.02 28.48 -8.86
C PHE A 184 -0.65 27.05 -8.48
N LEU A 185 -0.20 26.80 -7.25
CA LEU A 185 0.20 25.47 -6.80
C LEU A 185 -0.97 24.49 -6.68
N LEU A 186 -2.18 24.97 -6.39
CA LEU A 186 -3.39 24.13 -6.46
C LEU A 186 -3.62 23.58 -7.86
N LEU A 187 -3.39 24.40 -8.88
CA LEU A 187 -3.70 24.07 -10.27
C LEU A 187 -2.50 23.59 -11.07
N ALA A 188 -1.26 23.85 -10.65
CA ALA A 188 -0.08 23.37 -11.35
C ALA A 188 0.04 21.84 -11.22
N GLY A 189 0.46 21.18 -12.30
CA GLY A 189 0.92 19.79 -12.23
C GLY A 189 2.42 19.73 -12.01
N ARG A 190 2.95 18.58 -11.59
CA ARG A 190 4.40 18.38 -11.45
C ARG A 190 5.17 18.66 -12.75
N GLU A 191 4.55 18.42 -13.91
CA GLU A 191 5.15 18.66 -15.24
C GLU A 191 5.17 20.14 -15.65
N ASN A 192 4.66 21.05 -14.83
CA ASN A 192 4.65 22.47 -15.15
C ASN A 192 6.09 23.04 -15.19
N ALA A 193 6.49 23.55 -16.36
CA ALA A 193 7.85 24.03 -16.59
C ALA A 193 8.23 25.24 -15.71
N VAL A 194 7.29 26.16 -15.46
CA VAL A 194 7.53 27.33 -14.59
C VAL A 194 7.75 26.89 -13.15
N LEU A 195 6.94 25.96 -12.64
CA LEU A 195 7.12 25.40 -11.31
C LEU A 195 8.47 24.69 -11.17
N LYS A 196 8.85 23.84 -12.14
CA LYS A 196 10.17 23.18 -12.13
C LYS A 196 11.30 24.21 -12.16
N GLN A 197 11.21 25.24 -13.01
CA GLN A 197 12.20 26.31 -13.09
C GLN A 197 12.35 27.03 -11.74
N ILE A 198 11.23 27.42 -11.10
CA ILE A 198 11.25 28.08 -9.79
C ILE A 198 11.94 27.17 -8.77
N LEU A 199 11.57 25.89 -8.70
CA LEU A 199 12.11 24.96 -7.71
C LEU A 199 13.59 24.57 -7.95
N HIS A 200 14.11 24.74 -9.17
CA HIS A 200 15.51 24.51 -9.50
C HIS A 200 16.42 25.72 -9.26
N ASP A 201 15.86 26.92 -9.16
CA ASP A 201 16.63 28.16 -8.96
C ASP A 201 16.35 28.79 -7.58
N PRO A 202 17.23 28.56 -6.57
CA PRO A 202 17.11 29.16 -5.25
C PRO A 202 17.10 30.69 -5.23
N HIS A 203 17.62 31.35 -6.28
CA HIS A 203 17.65 32.81 -6.38
C HIS A 203 16.38 33.36 -7.06
N HIS A 204 15.51 32.49 -7.57
CA HIS A 204 14.26 32.93 -8.18
C HIS A 204 13.38 33.65 -7.13
N PRO A 205 12.78 34.82 -7.43
CA PRO A 205 12.01 35.58 -6.45
C PRO A 205 10.81 34.83 -5.84
N CYS A 206 10.22 33.89 -6.59
CA CYS A 206 9.14 33.02 -6.12
C CYS A 206 9.61 31.75 -5.38
N TYR A 207 10.92 31.48 -5.28
CA TYR A 207 11.45 30.25 -4.67
C TYR A 207 10.95 30.07 -3.23
N LEU A 208 11.24 31.04 -2.35
CA LEU A 208 10.85 30.97 -0.94
C LEU A 208 9.32 30.90 -0.75
N PRO A 209 8.49 31.74 -1.39
CA PRO A 209 7.03 31.63 -1.30
C PRO A 209 6.48 30.27 -1.76
N VAL A 210 7.01 29.71 -2.85
CA VAL A 210 6.57 28.40 -3.36
C VAL A 210 6.91 27.30 -2.36
N VAL A 211 8.15 27.26 -1.87
CA VAL A 211 8.59 26.27 -0.88
C VAL A 211 7.79 26.41 0.42
N ASP A 212 7.58 27.63 0.89
CA ASP A 212 6.80 27.93 2.09
C ASP A 212 5.34 27.44 1.99
N VAL A 213 4.69 27.65 0.83
CA VAL A 213 3.33 27.12 0.59
C VAL A 213 3.32 25.60 0.52
N LEU A 214 4.29 24.97 -0.15
CA LEU A 214 4.40 23.51 -0.25
C LEU A 214 4.60 22.85 1.14
N ILE A 215 5.34 23.49 2.05
CA ILE A 215 5.58 23.01 3.41
C ILE A 215 4.35 23.22 4.30
N HIS A 216 3.73 24.40 4.28
CA HIS A 216 2.75 24.76 5.31
C HIS A 216 1.29 24.61 4.88
N CYS A 217 0.99 24.57 3.58
CA CYS A 217 -0.41 24.51 3.14
C CYS A 217 -1.01 23.11 3.32
N VAL A 218 -2.20 23.07 3.96
CA VAL A 218 -2.94 21.83 4.29
C VAL A 218 -3.96 21.43 3.22
N GLN A 219 -4.10 22.22 2.14
CA GLN A 219 -5.03 21.89 1.06
C GLN A 219 -4.62 20.62 0.33
N ASP A 220 -5.59 19.74 0.10
CA ASP A 220 -5.43 18.43 -0.54
C ASP A 220 -4.70 18.49 -1.88
N GLY A 221 -5.00 19.50 -2.72
CA GLY A 221 -4.38 19.64 -4.03
C GLY A 221 -2.87 19.89 -3.96
N ILE A 222 -2.44 20.71 -3.02
CA ILE A 222 -1.03 21.03 -2.82
C ILE A 222 -0.29 19.85 -2.18
N GLN A 223 -0.92 19.13 -1.25
CA GLN A 223 -0.36 17.89 -0.69
C GLN A 223 -0.14 16.83 -1.78
N ARG A 224 -1.12 16.64 -2.67
CA ARG A 224 -1.03 15.70 -3.80
C ARG A 224 0.04 16.14 -4.80
N LEU A 225 0.15 17.43 -5.11
CA LEU A 225 1.24 17.96 -5.93
C LEU A 225 2.60 17.66 -5.30
N ALA A 226 2.78 17.96 -4.01
CA ALA A 226 4.02 17.68 -3.29
C ALA A 226 4.39 16.20 -3.37
N LEU A 227 3.44 15.29 -3.11
CA LEU A 227 3.69 13.84 -3.19
C LEU A 227 3.96 13.34 -4.62
N SER A 228 3.42 14.00 -5.65
CA SER A 228 3.60 13.58 -7.04
C SER A 228 5.04 13.75 -7.55
N PHE A 229 5.86 14.56 -6.88
CA PHE A 229 7.29 14.68 -7.16
C PHE A 229 8.10 13.44 -6.73
N LEU A 230 7.56 12.53 -5.91
CA LEU A 230 8.22 11.24 -5.63
C LEU A 230 8.40 10.40 -6.88
N ASP A 231 7.46 10.49 -7.82
CA ASP A 231 7.49 9.71 -9.05
C ASP A 231 8.02 10.53 -10.24
N ASP A 232 8.69 11.67 -10.01
CA ASP A 232 9.34 12.48 -11.06
C ASP A 232 10.84 12.11 -11.17
N PRO A 233 11.32 11.57 -12.30
CA PRO A 233 12.73 11.25 -12.52
C PRO A 233 13.69 12.45 -12.35
N HIS A 234 13.18 13.66 -12.54
CA HIS A 234 13.94 14.90 -12.46
C HIS A 234 13.43 15.82 -11.34
N ALA A 235 12.92 15.22 -10.25
CA ALA A 235 12.37 15.97 -9.13
C ALA A 235 13.37 17.01 -8.57
N PRO A 236 12.99 18.29 -8.47
CA PRO A 236 13.83 19.31 -7.84
C PRO A 236 14.11 18.97 -6.37
N SER A 237 15.35 19.17 -5.90
CA SER A 237 15.70 18.88 -4.49
C SER A 237 14.86 19.69 -3.50
N ALA A 238 14.43 20.89 -3.89
CA ALA A 238 13.51 21.71 -3.10
C ALA A 238 12.12 21.08 -2.93
N ALA A 239 11.63 20.33 -3.93
CA ALA A 239 10.37 19.61 -3.82
C ALA A 239 10.50 18.39 -2.90
N LEU A 240 11.62 17.68 -2.98
CA LEU A 240 11.89 16.52 -2.11
C LEU A 240 12.08 16.96 -0.64
N SER A 241 12.74 18.10 -0.42
CA SER A 241 12.99 18.62 0.93
C SER A 241 11.70 19.07 1.62
N VAL A 242 10.64 19.41 0.88
CA VAL A 242 9.33 19.73 1.47
C VAL A 242 8.88 18.60 2.41
N TRP A 243 8.99 17.34 1.99
CA TRP A 243 8.50 16.21 2.79
C TRP A 243 9.32 16.00 4.06
N ALA A 244 10.61 16.34 4.03
CA ALA A 244 11.47 16.33 5.21
C ALA A 244 11.03 17.37 6.24
N HIS A 245 10.44 18.49 5.82
CA HIS A 245 10.08 19.61 6.70
C HIS A 245 8.61 19.64 7.09
N ARG A 246 7.71 19.00 6.34
CA ARG A 246 6.29 18.92 6.68
C ARG A 246 6.09 18.18 8.00
N ARG A 247 5.13 18.65 8.80
CA ARG A 247 4.82 18.13 10.14
C ARG A 247 3.36 17.71 10.33
N ASP A 248 2.54 17.86 9.30
CA ASP A 248 1.12 17.58 9.43
C ASP A 248 0.81 16.08 9.29
N VAL A 249 0.06 15.55 10.26
CA VAL A 249 -0.27 14.11 10.36
C VAL A 249 -1.03 13.62 9.13
N ALA A 250 -1.90 14.45 8.56
CA ALA A 250 -2.66 14.12 7.36
C ALA A 250 -1.74 13.87 6.15
N PHE A 251 -0.73 14.71 5.94
CA PHE A 251 0.29 14.48 4.92
C PHE A 251 1.11 13.23 5.19
N VAL A 252 1.55 13.01 6.43
CA VAL A 252 2.34 11.80 6.78
C VAL A 252 1.56 10.53 6.47
N ARG A 253 0.28 10.46 6.84
CA ARG A 253 -0.58 9.32 6.49
C ARG A 253 -0.67 9.12 4.99
N ARG A 254 -0.95 10.17 4.21
CA ARG A 254 -0.99 10.08 2.74
C ARG A 254 0.34 9.66 2.12
N LEU A 255 1.47 10.11 2.68
CA LEU A 255 2.80 9.71 2.24
C LEU A 255 2.98 8.20 2.46
N LEU A 256 2.65 7.71 3.66
CA LEU A 256 2.77 6.29 4.00
C LEU A 256 1.81 5.43 3.18
N ASP A 257 0.57 5.89 2.96
CA ASP A 257 -0.41 5.24 2.10
C ASP A 257 0.12 5.13 0.65
N LYS A 258 0.81 6.16 0.15
CA LYS A 258 1.46 6.12 -1.18
C LYS A 258 2.60 5.11 -1.23
N VAL A 259 3.39 4.99 -0.17
CA VAL A 259 4.50 4.02 -0.06
C VAL A 259 3.99 2.59 0.10
N SER A 260 2.81 2.40 0.71
CA SER A 260 2.21 1.06 0.91
C SER A 260 1.98 0.28 -0.38
N GLY A 261 1.78 0.96 -1.50
CA GLY A 261 1.69 0.36 -2.84
C GLY A 261 3.02 -0.18 -3.39
N GLY A 262 4.12 -0.03 -2.65
CA GLY A 262 5.46 -0.42 -3.04
C GLY A 262 6.31 0.74 -3.56
N ILE A 263 7.62 0.63 -3.35
CA ILE A 263 8.61 1.62 -3.79
C ILE A 263 9.20 1.14 -5.11
N HIS A 264 8.90 1.86 -6.19
CA HIS A 264 9.49 1.63 -7.52
C HIS A 264 10.78 2.44 -7.71
N ASP A 265 11.53 2.15 -8.77
CA ASP A 265 12.91 2.65 -8.97
C ASP A 265 13.05 4.17 -8.90
N ILE A 266 12.14 4.93 -9.54
CA ILE A 266 12.16 6.40 -9.52
C ILE A 266 11.94 6.92 -8.11
N MET A 267 10.94 6.38 -7.40
CA MET A 267 10.66 6.74 -6.01
C MET A 267 11.85 6.38 -5.11
N ALA A 268 12.45 5.20 -5.26
CA ALA A 268 13.64 4.80 -4.51
C ALA A 268 14.82 5.76 -4.75
N HIS A 269 15.05 6.16 -6.00
CA HIS A 269 16.09 7.13 -6.35
C HIS A 269 15.85 8.49 -5.67
N ASN A 270 14.60 8.97 -5.67
CA ASN A 270 14.24 10.23 -5.02
C ASN A 270 14.30 10.15 -3.50
N LEU A 271 13.83 9.05 -2.90
CA LEU A 271 13.90 8.84 -1.44
C LEU A 271 15.35 8.81 -0.95
N LYS A 272 16.29 8.24 -1.70
CA LYS A 272 17.74 8.27 -1.38
C LYS A 272 18.31 9.69 -1.25
N ARG A 273 17.69 10.69 -1.88
CA ARG A 273 18.09 12.10 -1.78
C ARG A 273 17.50 12.81 -0.55
N VAL A 274 16.62 12.15 0.18
CA VAL A 274 15.99 12.67 1.41
C VAL A 274 16.76 12.15 2.62
N GLU A 275 17.64 12.99 3.16
CA GLU A 275 18.56 12.61 4.25
C GLU A 275 17.97 12.75 5.65
N SER A 276 16.82 13.43 5.79
CA SER A 276 16.18 13.63 7.08
C SER A 276 14.67 13.64 6.96
N ILE A 277 13.99 13.16 8.00
CA ILE A 277 12.53 13.16 8.12
C ILE A 277 12.19 13.91 9.41
N GLY A 278 11.88 15.20 9.30
CA GLY A 278 11.75 16.11 10.43
C GLY A 278 10.65 15.71 11.41
N TRP A 279 9.50 15.24 10.93
CA TRP A 279 8.41 14.81 11.80
C TRP A 279 8.75 13.57 12.64
N LEU A 280 9.62 12.70 12.15
CA LEU A 280 10.07 11.51 12.89
C LEU A 280 11.05 11.88 14.02
N ARG A 281 11.92 12.84 13.75
CA ARG A 281 12.86 13.39 14.75
C ARG A 281 12.16 14.23 15.81
N ASP A 282 11.22 15.09 15.37
CA ASP A 282 10.64 16.12 16.22
C ASP A 282 9.37 15.61 16.97
N ASN A 283 8.71 14.56 16.47
CA ASN A 283 7.54 13.96 17.11
C ASN A 283 7.51 12.42 17.00
N PRO A 284 8.33 11.71 17.79
CA PRO A 284 8.37 10.24 17.79
C PRO A 284 7.02 9.59 18.14
N SER A 285 6.18 10.26 18.96
CA SER A 285 4.86 9.76 19.35
C SER A 285 3.87 9.65 18.18
N LEU A 286 4.21 10.22 17.02
CA LEU A 286 3.40 10.04 15.81
C LEU A 286 3.38 8.58 15.36
N ILE A 287 4.45 7.82 15.59
CA ILE A 287 4.55 6.41 15.21
C ILE A 287 3.40 5.61 15.85
N ASP A 288 3.05 5.93 17.09
CA ASP A 288 1.99 5.25 17.86
C ASP A 288 0.59 5.55 17.33
N GLN A 289 0.42 6.60 16.52
CA GLN A 289 -0.85 7.01 15.91
C GLN A 289 -1.06 6.42 14.50
N LEU A 290 -0.06 5.69 14.00
CA LEU A 290 -0.10 5.02 12.71
C LEU A 290 -0.75 3.64 12.85
N ASP A 291 -1.51 3.25 11.84
CA ASP A 291 -2.04 1.88 11.76
C ASP A 291 -0.97 0.87 11.31
N ASP A 292 -1.37 -0.41 11.25
CA ASP A 292 -0.52 -1.54 10.91
C ASP A 292 0.17 -1.42 9.54
N THR A 293 -0.58 -0.92 8.55
CA THR A 293 -0.08 -0.74 7.18
C THR A 293 0.87 0.45 7.13
N GLN A 294 0.51 1.55 7.79
CA GLN A 294 1.31 2.77 7.85
C GLN A 294 2.63 2.56 8.57
N GLN A 295 2.67 1.79 9.67
CA GLN A 295 3.94 1.45 10.33
C GLN A 295 4.81 0.54 9.46
N SER A 296 4.22 -0.40 8.72
CA SER A 296 4.95 -1.21 7.75
C SER A 296 5.56 -0.34 6.64
N SER A 297 4.79 0.60 6.10
CA SER A 297 5.25 1.59 5.12
C SER A 297 6.30 2.54 5.67
N LEU A 298 6.26 2.86 6.97
CA LEU A 298 7.26 3.69 7.62
C LEU A 298 8.65 3.02 7.58
N VAL A 299 8.71 1.71 7.86
CA VAL A 299 9.96 0.95 7.74
C VAL A 299 10.48 1.03 6.31
N GLN A 300 9.63 0.80 5.31
CA GLN A 300 10.03 0.85 3.90
C GLN A 300 10.53 2.25 3.51
N LEU A 301 9.82 3.30 3.91
CA LEU A 301 10.19 4.70 3.67
C LEU A 301 11.57 5.01 4.25
N VAL A 302 11.79 4.66 5.52
CA VAL A 302 13.05 4.91 6.23
C VAL A 302 14.20 4.14 5.60
N MET A 303 13.99 2.86 5.26
CA MET A 303 15.02 2.01 4.64
C MET A 303 15.37 2.42 3.21
N ALA A 304 14.42 2.99 2.46
CA ALA A 304 14.65 3.49 1.10
C ALA A 304 15.19 4.93 1.08
N SER A 305 15.09 5.66 2.19
CA SER A 305 15.54 7.05 2.28
C SER A 305 17.06 7.19 2.36
N GLY A 306 17.54 8.42 2.16
CA GLY A 306 18.95 8.80 2.39
C GLY A 306 19.31 9.01 3.87
N MET A 307 18.43 8.64 4.80
CA MET A 307 18.65 8.83 6.23
C MET A 307 19.94 8.16 6.72
N LYS A 308 20.55 8.75 7.74
CA LYS A 308 21.70 8.14 8.41
C LYS A 308 21.30 6.78 8.97
N ARG A 309 22.14 5.76 8.74
CA ARG A 309 21.88 4.38 9.16
C ARG A 309 21.52 4.24 10.64
N LEU A 310 22.13 5.04 11.52
CA LEU A 310 21.81 5.05 12.95
C LEU A 310 20.40 5.57 13.26
N GLU A 311 19.92 6.59 12.54
CA GLU A 311 18.56 7.13 12.72
C GLU A 311 17.51 6.17 12.18
N ALA A 312 17.81 5.55 11.04
CA ALA A 312 16.99 4.48 10.49
C ALA A 312 16.90 3.29 11.47
N PHE A 313 18.04 2.85 12.01
CA PHE A 313 18.09 1.78 13.00
C PHE A 313 17.26 2.09 14.25
N LYS A 314 17.36 3.31 14.81
CA LYS A 314 16.55 3.72 15.97
C LYS A 314 15.05 3.62 15.71
N THR A 315 14.62 3.94 14.49
CA THR A 315 13.21 3.84 14.10
C THR A 315 12.77 2.38 14.00
N VAL A 316 13.61 1.53 13.40
CA VAL A 316 13.40 0.08 13.30
C VAL A 316 13.36 -0.56 14.71
N GLU A 317 14.31 -0.21 15.58
CA GLU A 317 14.35 -0.65 16.98
C GLU A 317 13.08 -0.26 17.74
N TYR A 318 12.62 1.00 17.60
CA TYR A 318 11.38 1.45 18.22
C TYR A 318 10.18 0.61 17.75
N LEU A 319 10.06 0.39 16.44
CA LEU A 319 8.97 -0.38 15.87
C LEU A 319 9.00 -1.85 16.28
N ILE A 320 10.17 -2.46 16.44
CA ILE A 320 10.28 -3.84 16.96
C ILE A 320 9.78 -3.93 18.41
N CYS A 321 10.09 -2.95 19.24
CA CYS A 321 9.74 -2.98 20.65
C CYS A 321 8.28 -2.58 20.93
N TYR A 322 7.74 -1.61 20.18
CA TYR A 322 6.47 -0.94 20.51
C TYR A 322 5.47 -0.87 19.34
N GLY A 323 5.85 -1.34 18.16
CA GLY A 323 5.00 -1.28 16.97
C GLY A 323 3.82 -2.25 17.00
N THR A 324 2.91 -2.02 16.07
CA THR A 324 1.87 -2.96 15.61
C THR A 324 2.49 -4.23 15.03
N ASP A 325 1.68 -5.26 14.83
CA ASP A 325 2.15 -6.56 14.36
C ASP A 325 2.84 -6.49 12.97
N GLY A 326 2.25 -5.75 12.04
CA GLY A 326 2.80 -5.46 10.72
C GLY A 326 4.05 -4.58 10.79
N GLY A 327 4.04 -3.57 11.66
CA GLY A 327 5.19 -2.73 11.96
C GLY A 327 6.38 -3.55 12.48
N ARG A 328 6.17 -4.38 13.51
CA ARG A 328 7.19 -5.29 14.09
C ARG A 328 7.71 -6.27 13.06
N ARG A 329 6.83 -6.90 12.29
CA ARG A 329 7.22 -7.86 11.24
C ARG A 329 8.12 -7.21 10.18
N THR A 330 7.72 -6.05 9.67
CA THR A 330 8.48 -5.35 8.63
C THR A 330 9.81 -4.82 9.17
N ALA A 331 9.80 -4.29 10.39
CA ALA A 331 11.01 -3.83 11.08
C ALA A 331 11.99 -5.00 11.34
N CYS A 332 11.48 -6.16 11.77
CA CYS A 332 12.28 -7.37 11.94
C CYS A 332 12.88 -7.85 10.62
N ALA A 333 12.16 -7.79 9.50
CA ALA A 333 12.73 -8.10 8.18
C ALA A 333 13.84 -7.11 7.80
N ALA A 334 13.63 -5.81 8.06
CA ALA A 334 14.61 -4.76 7.80
C ALA A 334 15.89 -4.90 8.65
N LEU A 335 15.85 -5.64 9.77
CA LEU A 335 17.05 -5.94 10.54
C LEU A 335 18.15 -6.56 9.68
N ALA A 336 17.86 -7.31 8.61
CA ALA A 336 18.89 -7.94 7.75
C ALA A 336 19.95 -6.94 7.24
N GLU A 337 19.56 -5.68 7.07
CA GLU A 337 20.46 -4.61 6.67
C GLU A 337 21.39 -4.18 7.83
N PHE A 338 21.03 -4.39 9.09
CA PHE A 338 21.80 -3.94 10.24
C PHE A 338 22.65 -5.06 10.86
N SER A 339 23.93 -4.76 11.10
CA SER A 339 24.88 -5.63 11.78
C SER A 339 25.21 -5.10 13.19
N GLY A 340 25.72 -5.99 14.05
CA GLY A 340 26.14 -5.65 15.41
C GLY A 340 25.29 -6.30 16.50
N ALA A 341 25.76 -6.17 17.75
CA ALA A 341 25.17 -6.83 18.91
C ALA A 341 23.72 -6.38 19.16
N ASP A 342 23.39 -5.10 18.96
CA ASP A 342 22.02 -4.60 19.14
C ASP A 342 21.04 -5.19 18.14
N ALA A 343 21.41 -5.27 16.86
CA ALA A 343 20.58 -5.88 15.83
C ALA A 343 20.40 -7.39 16.07
N ASN A 344 21.43 -8.08 16.57
CA ASN A 344 21.34 -9.48 16.97
C ASN A 344 20.38 -9.68 18.15
N ARG A 345 20.51 -8.84 19.20
CA ARG A 345 19.62 -8.85 20.37
C ARG A 345 18.16 -8.62 19.98
N LEU A 346 17.89 -7.69 19.07
CA LEU A 346 16.52 -7.44 18.58
C LEU A 346 15.97 -8.62 17.77
N ALA A 347 16.80 -9.27 16.94
CA ALA A 347 16.39 -10.46 16.21
C ALA A 347 16.09 -11.64 17.16
N GLU A 348 16.90 -11.82 18.21
CA GLU A 348 16.65 -12.82 19.26
C GLU A 348 15.35 -12.52 20.01
N GLN A 349 15.12 -11.27 20.42
CA GLN A 349 13.86 -10.85 21.05
C GLN A 349 12.65 -11.13 20.16
N ALA A 350 12.77 -10.90 18.85
CA ALA A 350 11.68 -11.12 17.90
C ALA A 350 11.35 -12.61 17.67
N LEU A 351 12.24 -13.55 18.02
CA LEU A 351 11.92 -14.99 18.00
C LEU A 351 10.86 -15.38 19.03
N ASP A 352 10.74 -14.59 20.11
CA ASP A 352 9.80 -14.83 21.20
C ASP A 352 8.58 -13.88 21.13
N ASP A 353 8.38 -13.19 20.00
CA ASP A 353 7.25 -12.28 19.78
C ASP A 353 5.90 -13.02 19.90
N PRO A 354 4.85 -12.42 20.50
CA PRO A 354 3.54 -13.06 20.58
C PRO A 354 2.90 -13.34 19.21
N ASN A 355 3.27 -12.60 18.16
CA ASN A 355 2.75 -12.82 16.82
C ASN A 355 3.66 -13.78 16.02
N PRO A 356 3.15 -14.94 15.57
CA PRO A 356 3.94 -15.92 14.82
C PRO A 356 4.52 -15.42 13.47
N GLN A 357 3.92 -14.38 12.88
CA GLN A 357 4.43 -13.76 11.66
C GLN A 357 5.70 -12.94 11.92
N VAL A 358 5.82 -12.34 13.11
CA VAL A 358 7.05 -11.65 13.53
C VAL A 358 8.13 -12.68 13.84
N GLN A 359 7.78 -13.75 14.57
CA GLN A 359 8.69 -14.88 14.80
C GLN A 359 9.24 -15.43 13.48
N ALA A 360 8.37 -15.70 12.49
CA ALA A 360 8.77 -16.19 11.18
C ALA A 360 9.74 -15.25 10.45
N ALA A 361 9.54 -13.93 10.56
CA ALA A 361 10.49 -12.95 10.01
C ALA A 361 11.85 -12.99 10.73
N ALA A 362 11.85 -13.19 12.05
CA ALA A 362 13.06 -13.33 12.85
C ALA A 362 13.83 -14.62 12.53
N VAL A 363 13.13 -15.73 12.26
CA VAL A 363 13.75 -17.00 11.84
C VAL A 363 14.65 -16.81 10.62
N GLY A 364 14.22 -16.00 9.65
CA GLY A 364 15.00 -15.68 8.45
C GLY A 364 16.34 -14.97 8.73
N GLN A 365 16.51 -14.38 9.90
CA GLN A 365 17.70 -13.63 10.30
C GLN A 365 18.80 -14.53 10.89
N LEU A 366 18.45 -15.70 11.46
CA LEU A 366 19.37 -16.49 12.28
C LEU A 366 20.62 -16.95 11.53
N ARG A 367 20.42 -17.48 10.33
CA ARG A 367 21.50 -18.02 9.50
C ARG A 367 22.41 -16.91 8.96
N GLN A 368 21.81 -15.82 8.47
CA GLN A 368 22.55 -14.69 7.89
C GLN A 368 23.44 -13.98 8.92
N ARG A 369 22.98 -13.93 10.18
CA ARG A 369 23.71 -13.29 11.28
C ARG A 369 24.80 -14.15 11.91
N GLY A 370 24.79 -15.47 11.66
CA GLY A 370 25.73 -16.40 12.28
C GLY A 370 25.60 -16.46 13.80
N LEU A 371 24.38 -16.34 14.34
CA LEU A 371 24.16 -16.37 15.78
C LEU A 371 24.63 -17.73 16.37
N PRO A 372 25.28 -17.74 17.54
CA PRO A 372 25.65 -18.98 18.21
C PRO A 372 24.42 -19.88 18.41
N GLY A 373 24.52 -21.15 18.00
CA GLY A 373 23.42 -22.10 18.12
C GLY A 373 22.28 -21.93 17.10
N ALA A 374 22.43 -21.07 16.08
CA ALA A 374 21.40 -20.83 15.06
C ALA A 374 20.86 -22.12 14.42
N MET A 375 21.74 -23.08 14.09
CA MET A 375 21.34 -24.36 13.50
C MET A 375 20.43 -25.17 14.44
N THR A 376 20.82 -25.30 15.71
CA THR A 376 20.02 -25.99 16.73
C THR A 376 18.66 -25.33 16.88
N ARG A 377 18.64 -23.99 16.96
CA ARG A 377 17.40 -23.23 17.09
C ARG A 377 16.49 -23.38 15.87
N LEU A 378 17.03 -23.39 14.66
CA LEU A 378 16.25 -23.65 13.44
C LEU A 378 15.63 -25.05 13.47
N ILE A 379 16.38 -26.07 13.88
CA ILE A 379 15.88 -27.45 14.01
C ILE A 379 14.75 -27.55 15.04
N GLU A 380 14.80 -26.80 16.15
CA GLU A 380 13.69 -26.72 17.11
C GLU A 380 12.46 -26.04 16.50
N LEU A 381 12.65 -24.93 15.78
CA LEU A 381 11.57 -24.14 15.20
C LEU A 381 10.82 -24.86 14.07
N VAL A 382 11.41 -25.90 13.46
CA VAL A 382 10.70 -26.79 12.52
C VAL A 382 9.50 -27.48 13.20
N ASP A 383 9.58 -27.74 14.51
CA ASP A 383 8.49 -28.36 15.28
C ASP A 383 7.51 -27.34 15.87
N SER A 384 7.64 -26.05 15.51
CA SER A 384 6.74 -25.01 16.02
C SER A 384 5.28 -25.33 15.68
N PRO A 385 4.33 -25.14 16.62
CA PRO A 385 2.91 -25.32 16.35
C PRO A 385 2.37 -24.27 15.37
N HIS A 386 3.13 -23.20 15.12
CA HIS A 386 2.74 -22.13 14.21
C HIS A 386 3.27 -22.41 12.79
N PRO A 387 2.37 -22.62 11.80
CA PRO A 387 2.79 -23.00 10.44
C PRO A 387 3.77 -22.02 9.80
N ALA A 388 3.57 -20.71 9.98
CA ALA A 388 4.45 -19.68 9.44
C ALA A 388 5.90 -19.80 9.94
N VAL A 389 6.08 -20.13 11.23
CA VAL A 389 7.39 -20.27 11.87
C VAL A 389 8.09 -21.55 11.39
N SER A 390 7.37 -22.68 11.42
CA SER A 390 7.90 -23.95 10.90
C SER A 390 8.29 -23.86 9.42
N ALA A 391 7.50 -23.17 8.59
CA ALA A 391 7.78 -22.97 7.18
C ALA A 391 9.01 -22.09 6.97
N ALA A 392 9.15 -21.00 7.74
CA ALA A 392 10.34 -20.15 7.71
C ALA A 392 11.61 -20.93 8.14
N ALA A 393 11.51 -21.77 9.17
CA ALA A 393 12.62 -22.60 9.62
C ALA A 393 13.04 -23.62 8.55
N ARG A 394 12.07 -24.31 7.93
CA ARG A 394 12.34 -25.23 6.81
C ARG A 394 12.97 -24.53 5.62
N ALA A 395 12.52 -23.33 5.27
CA ALA A 395 13.11 -22.54 4.19
C ALA A 395 14.60 -22.23 4.45
N GLN A 396 14.96 -21.92 5.71
CA GLN A 396 16.35 -21.70 6.11
C GLN A 396 17.21 -22.97 6.13
N LEU A 397 16.59 -24.15 6.10
CA LEU A 397 17.21 -25.48 6.14
C LEU A 397 17.04 -26.25 4.82
N SER A 398 16.76 -25.55 3.72
CA SER A 398 16.45 -26.14 2.40
C SER A 398 17.54 -27.04 1.81
N GLU A 399 18.77 -27.01 2.34
CA GLU A 399 19.80 -27.98 1.99
C GLU A 399 19.51 -29.41 2.44
N PHE A 400 18.69 -29.60 3.47
CA PHE A 400 18.27 -30.90 3.99
C PHE A 400 17.00 -31.39 3.28
N SER A 401 17.04 -31.39 1.94
CA SER A 401 15.97 -31.95 1.12
C SER A 401 16.24 -33.39 0.72
N LEU A 402 15.18 -34.15 0.45
CA LEU A 402 15.27 -35.53 0.00
C LEU A 402 16.06 -35.64 -1.31
N GLU A 403 15.79 -34.74 -2.26
CA GLU A 403 16.46 -34.72 -3.56
C GLU A 403 17.99 -34.66 -3.41
N ARG A 404 18.47 -33.71 -2.61
CA ARG A 404 19.92 -33.52 -2.37
C ARG A 404 20.51 -34.71 -1.62
N TYR A 405 19.79 -35.22 -0.63
CA TYR A 405 20.21 -36.39 0.14
C TYR A 405 20.38 -37.62 -0.76
N LEU A 406 19.39 -37.92 -1.61
CA LEU A 406 19.45 -39.05 -2.53
C LEU A 406 20.50 -38.92 -3.63
N ALA A 407 20.79 -37.69 -4.07
CA ALA A 407 21.86 -37.42 -5.03
C ALA A 407 23.25 -37.71 -4.44
N ALA A 408 23.46 -37.43 -3.15
CA ALA A 408 24.72 -37.67 -2.46
C ALA A 408 24.82 -39.06 -1.80
N PHE A 409 23.71 -39.77 -1.63
CA PHE A 409 23.55 -40.94 -0.75
C PHE A 409 24.62 -42.01 -0.90
N ASP A 410 24.97 -42.37 -2.14
CA ASP A 410 25.94 -43.44 -2.42
C ASP A 410 27.36 -43.09 -1.98
N GLY A 411 27.69 -41.80 -1.89
CA GLY A 411 28.99 -41.29 -1.43
C GLY A 411 29.06 -40.99 0.07
N LEU A 412 27.93 -41.05 0.78
CA LEU A 412 27.89 -40.85 2.24
C LEU A 412 28.26 -42.14 2.99
N ASP A 413 28.99 -42.01 4.09
CA ASP A 413 29.15 -43.11 5.04
C ASP A 413 27.86 -43.35 5.84
N ASP A 414 27.78 -44.51 6.52
CA ASP A 414 26.56 -44.94 7.20
C ASP A 414 26.14 -44.01 8.35
N GLN A 415 27.10 -43.41 9.07
CA GLN A 415 26.79 -42.48 10.16
C GLN A 415 26.22 -41.16 9.61
N VAL A 416 26.79 -40.65 8.52
CA VAL A 416 26.32 -39.44 7.84
C VAL A 416 24.96 -39.69 7.17
N ARG A 417 24.72 -40.90 6.62
CA ARG A 417 23.41 -41.29 6.10
C ARG A 417 22.32 -41.18 7.15
N VAL A 418 22.53 -41.76 8.33
CA VAL A 418 21.52 -41.76 9.41
C VAL A 418 21.30 -40.35 9.96
N SER A 419 22.38 -39.63 10.29
CA SER A 419 22.27 -38.28 10.85
C SER A 419 21.64 -37.28 9.87
N THR A 420 22.03 -37.31 8.59
CA THR A 420 21.44 -36.44 7.55
C THR A 420 20.01 -36.88 7.22
N GLY A 421 19.75 -38.19 7.18
CA GLY A 421 18.41 -38.74 6.99
C GLY A 421 17.43 -38.26 8.06
N ALA A 422 17.82 -38.31 9.34
CA ALA A 422 17.00 -37.79 10.44
C ALA A 422 16.64 -36.31 10.26
N LEU A 423 17.59 -35.48 9.81
CA LEU A 423 17.34 -34.06 9.50
C LEU A 423 16.40 -33.90 8.30
N VAL A 424 16.64 -34.63 7.20
CA VAL A 424 15.79 -34.60 6.01
C VAL A 424 14.35 -34.97 6.34
N ARG A 425 14.14 -36.03 7.12
CA ARG A 425 12.79 -36.44 7.56
C ARG A 425 12.08 -35.32 8.32
N LYS A 426 12.82 -34.57 9.13
CA LYS A 426 12.26 -33.50 9.96
C LYS A 426 11.97 -32.24 9.14
N VAL A 427 12.90 -31.86 8.27
CA VAL A 427 12.89 -30.60 7.54
C VAL A 427 12.03 -30.67 6.28
N ASP A 428 12.16 -31.73 5.49
CA ASP A 428 11.51 -31.85 4.19
C ASP A 428 10.13 -32.53 4.32
N PRO A 429 9.02 -31.79 4.17
CA PRO A 429 7.68 -32.38 4.25
C PRO A 429 7.41 -33.39 3.13
N GLU A 430 8.14 -33.31 2.01
CA GLU A 430 8.00 -34.22 0.87
C GLU A 430 8.92 -35.44 0.96
N ALA A 431 9.66 -35.61 2.07
CA ALA A 431 10.58 -36.73 2.24
C ALA A 431 9.91 -38.10 2.12
N LEU A 432 8.76 -38.31 2.78
CA LEU A 432 8.05 -39.60 2.74
C LEU A 432 7.35 -39.84 1.38
N PRO A 433 6.55 -38.90 0.83
CA PRO A 433 5.97 -39.07 -0.51
C PRO A 433 7.03 -39.26 -1.59
N GLY A 434 8.13 -38.50 -1.52
CA GLY A 434 9.24 -38.61 -2.46
C GLY A 434 9.93 -39.98 -2.38
N LEU A 435 10.19 -40.51 -1.17
CA LEU A 435 10.75 -41.85 -1.02
C LEU A 435 9.81 -42.94 -1.56
N ALA A 436 8.51 -42.82 -1.32
CA ALA A 436 7.53 -43.75 -1.88
C ALA A 436 7.56 -43.73 -3.42
N ALA A 437 7.71 -42.55 -4.04
CA ALA A 437 7.86 -42.43 -5.49
C ALA A 437 9.18 -43.03 -6.00
N GLU A 438 10.28 -42.86 -5.27
CA GLU A 438 11.57 -43.49 -5.59
C GLU A 438 11.52 -45.01 -5.48
N MET A 439 10.74 -45.55 -4.53
CA MET A 439 10.45 -46.99 -4.44
C MET A 439 9.65 -47.49 -5.65
N ALA A 440 8.80 -46.67 -6.25
CA ALA A 440 8.06 -47.04 -7.46
C ALA A 440 8.83 -46.76 -8.77
N ALA A 441 10.06 -46.25 -8.70
CA ALA A 441 10.82 -45.83 -9.88
C ALA A 441 11.16 -47.03 -10.79
N PRO A 442 11.21 -46.85 -12.13
CA PRO A 442 11.47 -47.94 -13.06
C PRO A 442 12.89 -48.53 -12.92
N ALA A 443 13.86 -47.72 -12.48
CA ALA A 443 15.24 -48.14 -12.31
C ALA A 443 15.44 -48.90 -10.99
N ARG A 444 15.94 -50.14 -11.07
CA ARG A 444 16.28 -50.98 -9.91
C ARG A 444 17.17 -50.26 -8.88
N SER A 445 18.19 -49.54 -9.34
CA SER A 445 19.12 -48.81 -8.46
C SER A 445 18.43 -47.75 -7.60
N ARG A 446 17.43 -47.06 -8.16
CA ARG A 446 16.63 -46.07 -7.42
C ARG A 446 15.78 -46.73 -6.34
N ARG A 447 15.10 -47.84 -6.66
CA ARG A 447 14.30 -48.60 -5.68
C ARG A 447 15.15 -49.10 -4.50
N LEU A 448 16.32 -49.67 -4.79
CA LEU A 448 17.25 -50.13 -3.74
C LEU A 448 17.76 -48.96 -2.88
N ARG A 449 18.13 -47.84 -3.50
CA ARG A 449 18.55 -46.63 -2.76
C ARG A 449 17.43 -46.09 -1.89
N ALA A 450 16.18 -46.10 -2.38
CA ALA A 450 15.02 -45.64 -1.63
C ALA A 450 14.77 -46.50 -0.37
N VAL A 451 14.93 -47.82 -0.46
CA VAL A 451 14.84 -48.72 0.71
C VAL A 451 15.94 -48.41 1.73
N ALA A 452 17.18 -48.26 1.29
CA ALA A 452 18.29 -47.91 2.18
C ALA A 452 18.11 -46.52 2.82
N ALA A 453 17.63 -45.54 2.05
CA ALA A 453 17.31 -44.21 2.55
C ALA A 453 16.15 -44.25 3.56
N ALA A 454 15.10 -45.04 3.30
CA ALA A 454 13.99 -45.21 4.25
C ALA A 454 14.45 -45.78 5.60
N GLN A 455 15.43 -46.70 5.60
CA GLN A 455 16.08 -47.20 6.82
C GLN A 455 16.83 -46.08 7.54
N ALA A 456 17.65 -45.30 6.82
CA ALA A 456 18.43 -44.21 7.40
C ALA A 456 17.56 -43.05 7.94
N LEU A 457 16.37 -42.83 7.35
CA LEU A 457 15.37 -41.87 7.84
C LEU A 457 14.55 -42.41 9.02
N HIS A 458 14.70 -43.70 9.36
CA HIS A 458 13.84 -44.42 10.31
C HIS A 458 12.34 -44.34 9.94
N ALA A 459 12.03 -44.40 8.65
CA ALA A 459 10.70 -44.21 8.08
C ALA A 459 10.03 -45.51 7.59
N ILE A 460 10.54 -46.66 8.06
CA ILE A 460 10.08 -47.99 7.60
C ILE A 460 8.60 -48.22 7.91
N ALA A 461 8.13 -47.82 9.09
CA ALA A 461 6.73 -48.04 9.48
C ALA A 461 5.77 -47.23 8.61
N GLU A 462 6.08 -45.96 8.34
CA GLU A 462 5.25 -45.09 7.51
C GLU A 462 5.28 -45.48 6.02
N LEU A 463 6.39 -46.07 5.56
CA LEU A 463 6.56 -46.57 4.20
C LEU A 463 6.21 -48.05 4.05
N GLU A 464 5.55 -48.66 5.05
CA GLU A 464 5.11 -50.06 5.01
C GLU A 464 4.38 -50.41 3.69
N PRO A 465 3.37 -49.64 3.21
CA PRO A 465 2.66 -50.01 1.98
C PRO A 465 3.56 -50.08 0.74
N SER A 466 4.51 -49.15 0.63
CA SER A 466 5.48 -49.11 -0.47
C SER A 466 6.46 -50.28 -0.37
N LEU A 467 6.94 -50.61 0.82
CA LEU A 467 7.83 -51.75 1.07
C LEU A 467 7.14 -53.10 0.82
N LEU A 468 5.86 -53.24 1.17
CA LEU A 468 5.07 -54.43 0.84
C LEU A 468 4.92 -54.60 -0.69
N THR A 469 4.78 -53.51 -1.42
CA THR A 469 4.77 -53.54 -2.90
C THR A 469 6.12 -54.01 -3.45
N LEU A 470 7.23 -53.59 -2.83
CA LEU A 470 8.57 -54.04 -3.21
C LEU A 470 8.85 -55.50 -2.86
N LEU A 471 8.12 -56.09 -1.89
CA LEU A 471 8.25 -57.50 -1.53
C LEU A 471 7.80 -58.44 -2.67
N ILE A 472 7.06 -57.93 -3.65
CA ILE A 472 6.64 -58.64 -4.87
C ILE A 472 7.29 -58.06 -6.15
N ASP A 473 8.36 -57.26 -6.02
CA ASP A 473 9.08 -56.67 -7.16
C ASP A 473 9.61 -57.73 -8.14
N GLU A 474 9.71 -57.38 -9.42
CA GLU A 474 10.24 -58.30 -10.43
C GLU A 474 11.70 -58.71 -10.13
N ASP A 475 12.51 -57.79 -9.60
CA ASP A 475 13.91 -57.99 -9.28
C ASP A 475 14.09 -58.62 -7.89
N HIS A 476 14.77 -59.77 -7.84
CA HIS A 476 14.94 -60.52 -6.60
C HIS A 476 15.81 -59.80 -5.54
N MET A 477 16.70 -58.89 -5.95
CA MET A 477 17.50 -58.12 -4.99
C MET A 477 16.65 -57.06 -4.31
N VAL A 478 15.72 -56.42 -5.05
CA VAL A 478 14.76 -55.48 -4.47
C VAL A 478 13.86 -56.18 -3.46
N ARG A 479 13.31 -57.35 -3.80
CA ARG A 479 12.53 -58.18 -2.85
C ARG A 479 13.33 -58.55 -1.61
N THR A 480 14.62 -58.86 -1.76
CA THR A 480 15.52 -59.21 -0.65
C THR A 480 15.71 -58.04 0.31
N GLU A 481 16.02 -56.84 -0.20
CA GLU A 481 16.20 -55.66 0.66
C GLU A 481 14.87 -55.19 1.29
N ALA A 482 13.76 -55.26 0.55
CA ALA A 482 12.43 -54.99 1.12
C ALA A 482 12.10 -55.93 2.28
N ALA A 483 12.36 -57.24 2.12
CA ALA A 483 12.18 -58.21 3.20
C ALA A 483 13.03 -57.89 4.43
N ARG A 484 14.29 -57.46 4.25
CA ARG A 484 15.17 -57.05 5.36
C ARG A 484 14.68 -55.78 6.05
N ALA A 485 14.29 -54.76 5.28
CA ALA A 485 13.80 -53.51 5.83
C ALA A 485 12.52 -53.73 6.66
N LEU A 486 11.63 -54.61 6.20
CA LEU A 486 10.41 -54.99 6.91
C LEU A 486 10.66 -55.74 8.24
N ALA A 487 11.89 -56.18 8.54
CA ALA A 487 12.23 -56.76 9.83
C ALA A 487 12.09 -55.76 11.00
N ASP A 488 12.10 -54.45 10.69
CA ASP A 488 11.96 -53.37 11.67
C ASP A 488 10.51 -52.86 11.79
N CYS A 489 9.53 -53.49 11.12
CA CYS A 489 8.11 -53.15 11.20
C CYS A 489 7.27 -54.37 11.61
N ASP A 490 6.79 -54.39 12.86
CA ASP A 490 6.06 -55.53 13.42
C ASP A 490 4.54 -55.37 13.33
N THR A 491 3.98 -55.46 12.11
CA THR A 491 2.53 -55.44 11.90
C THR A 491 2.01 -56.80 11.39
N PRO A 492 0.72 -57.14 11.64
CA PRO A 492 0.13 -58.39 11.15
C PRO A 492 0.20 -58.53 9.62
N THR A 493 0.05 -57.41 8.91
CA THR A 493 0.17 -57.28 7.46
C THR A 493 1.58 -57.65 6.99
N VAL A 494 2.61 -57.05 7.60
CA VAL A 494 4.02 -57.38 7.31
C VAL A 494 4.31 -58.85 7.57
N ARG A 495 3.86 -59.40 8.70
CA ARG A 495 4.07 -60.82 9.02
C ARG A 495 3.39 -61.76 8.03
N ALA A 496 2.18 -61.43 7.59
CA ALA A 496 1.46 -62.23 6.61
C ALA A 496 2.20 -62.22 5.25
N ALA A 497 2.58 -61.03 4.78
CA ALA A 497 3.31 -60.86 3.53
C ALA A 497 4.69 -61.55 3.56
N LEU A 498 5.44 -61.42 4.65
CA LEU A 498 6.70 -62.14 4.84
C LEU A 498 6.47 -63.66 4.87
N ARG A 499 5.43 -64.18 5.54
CA ARG A 499 5.15 -65.63 5.52
C ARG A 499 4.83 -66.14 4.12
N GLU A 500 4.10 -65.36 3.32
CA GLU A 500 3.84 -65.70 1.92
C GLU A 500 5.15 -65.71 1.10
N ALA A 501 6.02 -64.73 1.33
CA ALA A 501 7.33 -64.64 0.68
C ALA A 501 8.33 -65.75 1.09
N LEU A 502 8.01 -66.61 2.07
CA LEU A 502 8.80 -67.85 2.32
C LEU A 502 8.77 -68.80 1.12
N ALA A 503 7.74 -68.70 0.27
CA ALA A 503 7.62 -69.45 -0.96
C ALA A 503 8.24 -68.74 -2.18
N ASP A 504 9.01 -67.66 -1.98
CA ASP A 504 9.63 -66.92 -3.10
C ASP A 504 10.53 -67.82 -3.96
N ARG A 505 10.55 -67.59 -5.27
CA ARG A 505 11.41 -68.31 -6.22
C ARG A 505 12.92 -68.17 -5.96
N SER A 506 13.33 -67.10 -5.28
CA SER A 506 14.73 -66.81 -4.98
C SER A 506 15.10 -67.25 -3.57
N VAL A 507 16.12 -68.12 -3.45
CA VAL A 507 16.67 -68.56 -2.16
C VAL A 507 17.18 -67.38 -1.32
N ALA A 508 17.72 -66.34 -1.94
CA ALA A 508 18.18 -65.13 -1.23
C ALA A 508 17.03 -64.40 -0.53
N VAL A 509 15.87 -64.32 -1.19
CA VAL A 509 14.66 -63.71 -0.64
C VAL A 509 14.13 -64.56 0.51
N GLN A 510 14.00 -65.88 0.31
CA GLN A 510 13.57 -66.82 1.36
C GLN A 510 14.43 -66.70 2.62
N LEU A 511 15.75 -66.62 2.47
CA LEU A 511 16.69 -66.45 3.59
C LEU A 511 16.51 -65.10 4.30
N ALA A 512 16.34 -64.01 3.56
CA ALA A 512 16.08 -62.69 4.14
C ALA A 512 14.76 -62.68 4.92
N VAL A 513 13.69 -63.17 4.30
CA VAL A 513 12.36 -63.31 4.91
C VAL A 513 12.40 -64.14 6.20
N LYS A 514 13.08 -65.30 6.18
CA LYS A 514 13.22 -66.14 7.38
C LYS A 514 13.92 -65.39 8.52
N ARG A 515 15.01 -64.68 8.21
CA ARG A 515 15.72 -63.86 9.20
C ARG A 515 14.84 -62.73 9.74
N SER A 516 14.09 -62.05 8.89
CA SER A 516 13.15 -60.99 9.30
C SER A 516 12.06 -61.53 10.22
N LEU A 517 11.45 -62.68 9.89
CA LEU A 517 10.46 -63.34 10.75
C LEU A 517 11.07 -63.81 12.08
N ASP A 518 12.29 -64.36 12.07
CA ASP A 518 13.00 -64.74 13.28
C ASP A 518 13.29 -63.53 14.17
N GLN A 519 13.67 -62.38 13.59
CA GLN A 519 13.88 -61.12 14.29
C GLN A 519 12.57 -60.62 14.93
N LEU A 520 11.49 -60.50 14.16
CA LEU A 520 10.17 -60.10 14.65
C LEU A 520 9.63 -61.04 15.75
N GLY A 521 9.95 -62.34 15.68
CA GLY A 521 9.59 -63.33 16.70
C GLY A 521 10.35 -63.14 18.03
N ARG A 522 11.58 -62.62 17.99
CA ARG A 522 12.41 -62.33 19.18
C ARG A 522 12.06 -60.99 19.82
N SER A 523 11.48 -60.04 19.07
CA SER A 523 11.07 -58.71 19.54
C SER A 523 9.87 -58.73 20.51
N ARG A 524 9.27 -59.89 20.76
CA ARG A 524 8.07 -60.05 21.59
C ARG A 524 8.42 -59.97 23.09
N PRO A 525 7.72 -59.17 23.91
CA PRO A 525 7.75 -59.36 25.36
C PRO A 525 7.13 -60.73 25.68
N THR A 526 7.91 -61.62 26.28
CA THR A 526 7.42 -62.89 26.81
C THR A 526 6.54 -62.62 28.03
N HIS A 527 5.23 -62.43 27.83
CA HIS A 527 4.28 -62.66 28.92
C HIS A 527 4.29 -64.16 29.26
N PRO A 528 4.57 -64.57 30.50
CA PRO A 528 4.50 -65.97 30.88
C PRO A 528 3.02 -66.38 30.91
N VAL A 529 2.70 -67.47 30.20
CA VAL A 529 1.41 -68.15 30.30
C VAL A 529 1.29 -68.70 31.74
N PRO A 530 0.19 -68.44 32.48
CA PRO A 530 -0.01 -69.11 33.75
C PRO A 530 -0.27 -70.60 33.50
N SER A 531 0.61 -71.44 34.03
CA SER A 531 0.44 -72.89 34.11
C SER A 531 -0.85 -73.18 34.89
N ALA A 532 -1.81 -73.83 34.24
CA ALA A 532 -3.00 -74.36 34.89
C ALA A 532 -2.58 -75.46 35.87
N ALA A 533 -2.73 -75.17 37.16
CA ALA A 533 -2.57 -76.16 38.22
C ALA A 533 -3.67 -77.23 38.08
N MET A 534 -3.20 -78.48 38.02
CA MET A 534 -3.96 -79.69 38.32
C MET A 534 -4.78 -79.49 39.61
N THR A 535 -6.10 -79.58 39.49
CA THR A 535 -6.99 -79.89 40.61
C THR A 535 -6.92 -81.39 40.88
N ASP A 536 -6.45 -81.76 42.07
CA ASP A 536 -6.60 -83.10 42.64
C ASP A 536 -8.07 -83.32 43.05
N PRO A 537 -8.63 -84.54 42.88
CA PRO A 537 -10.00 -84.84 43.23
C PRO A 537 -10.11 -85.30 44.70
N THR A 538 -11.01 -84.67 45.45
CA THR A 538 -11.61 -85.27 46.65
C THR A 538 -13.11 -85.41 46.43
N HIS A 539 -13.49 -86.50 45.76
CA HIS A 539 -14.46 -87.49 46.25
C HIS A 539 -14.52 -88.72 45.34
#